data_AF-A0A6J5WR95-F1
#
_entry.id   AF-A0A6J5WR95-F1
#
_cell.length_a   1.000
_cell.length_b   1.000
_cell.length_c   1.000
_cell.angle_alpha   90.00
_cell.angle_beta   90.00
_cell.angle_gamma   90.00
#
_symmetry.space_group_name_H-M   'P 1'
#
loop_
_entity.id
_entity.type
_entity.pdbx_description
1 polymer ?
#
loop_
_entity_poly.entity_id
_entity_poly.type
_entity_poly.pdbx_seq_one_letter_code
_entity_poly.pdbx_strand_id
1 'polypeptide(L)'
;MLSISEHPSKEPQLKRPKSPDPLNSFNSLLQLIHHPRTCLLFAILALQVLLLFTLRSLPFSRQHFSPPNSLKPEPLPVPEPEDRCGSGRVFVYDLPKTLNQEILQNCDDLNPWSSRCKALANEGLGQQATGIAGVVPENLAPAWYWTDQFVSEVIFHNRILNHKCRVMEPESATAFYIPFYAGLAVGKYLWSNSSTAQDRDRHCEMMLRWVQDQQYYKRSEGWDHFITMGRITWDFRRSNDQDWGSRCIYLPGMRNITRLLIERNPWDYFDVGVPYPTGFHPRSDSDVAEWQSFVRTRNRTKLFCFAGAKRGAIKNDFRGLLLSHCESESESCRVVDCSGTKCSNGTSAILETFLDSDFCLQPRGDSFTRRSIFDCMVAGSIPVFFWKRTAYIQYEWFLPGEPESYSVYIDRNAVTNGTSIKNVLQGFSREEVEKMRGKVIDYIPKFLYAKPQEGLESVKDAFDIALEGVLRRFKEHDEWGFRWK
;
A
#
# COMPACT_ATOMS: atom_id res chain seq x y z
N MET A 1 -6.79 2.45 -38.57
CA MET A 1 -6.39 1.43 -39.58
C MET A 1 -4.90 1.24 -39.48
N LEU A 2 -4.45 0.12 -38.94
CA LEU A 2 -3.06 -0.33 -38.97
C LEU A 2 -3.06 -1.84 -39.27
N SER A 3 -2.24 -2.22 -40.23
CA SER A 3 -2.21 -3.51 -40.92
C SER A 3 -1.66 -4.65 -40.05
N ILE A 4 -2.28 -5.82 -40.18
CA ILE A 4 -1.92 -7.08 -39.51
C ILE A 4 -0.97 -7.85 -40.43
N SER A 5 0.16 -8.33 -39.89
CA SER A 5 1.00 -9.33 -40.54
C SER A 5 0.83 -10.67 -39.81
N GLU A 6 0.31 -11.66 -40.55
CA GLU A 6 0.14 -13.04 -40.12
C GLU A 6 1.41 -13.86 -40.44
N HIS A 7 1.98 -14.54 -39.45
CA HIS A 7 2.68 -15.81 -39.67
C HIS A 7 2.58 -16.70 -38.42
N PRO A 8 2.25 -18.00 -38.55
CA PRO A 8 2.12 -18.93 -37.43
C PRO A 8 3.45 -19.61 -37.11
N SER A 9 3.84 -19.61 -35.83
CA SER A 9 4.98 -20.38 -35.33
C SER A 9 4.52 -21.77 -34.85
N LYS A 10 5.21 -22.82 -35.28
CA LYS A 10 4.96 -24.24 -34.97
C LYS A 10 5.54 -24.61 -33.59
N GLU A 11 4.78 -25.39 -32.81
CA GLU A 11 5.21 -26.03 -31.56
C GLU A 11 6.30 -27.11 -31.77
N PRO A 12 7.22 -27.31 -30.82
CA PRO A 12 8.12 -28.47 -30.80
C PRO A 12 7.53 -29.65 -30.02
N GLN A 13 7.62 -30.85 -30.60
CA GLN A 13 7.21 -32.12 -29.97
C GLN A 13 8.19 -32.60 -28.89
N LEU A 14 7.63 -33.10 -27.79
CA LEU A 14 8.32 -33.66 -26.62
C LEU A 14 8.71 -35.13 -26.85
N LYS A 15 10.00 -35.48 -26.75
CA LYS A 15 10.48 -36.88 -26.75
C LYS A 15 10.58 -37.43 -25.32
N ARG A 16 10.15 -38.70 -25.12
CA ARG A 16 10.28 -39.46 -23.86
C ARG A 16 11.75 -39.76 -23.47
N PRO A 17 12.10 -39.77 -22.17
CA PRO A 17 13.45 -40.13 -21.73
C PRO A 17 13.66 -41.64 -21.59
N LYS A 18 14.88 -42.11 -21.88
CA LYS A 18 15.39 -43.47 -21.62
C LYS A 18 16.07 -43.53 -20.25
N SER A 19 16.03 -44.68 -19.57
CA SER A 19 16.67 -44.91 -18.27
C SER A 19 18.20 -44.97 -18.38
N PRO A 20 18.97 -44.55 -17.34
CA PRO A 20 20.43 -44.57 -17.38
C PRO A 20 21.07 -45.88 -16.87
N ASP A 21 22.21 -46.23 -17.47
CA ASP A 21 23.04 -47.40 -17.14
C ASP A 21 23.94 -47.18 -15.89
N PRO A 22 24.28 -48.24 -15.11
CA PRO A 22 24.86 -48.10 -13.77
C PRO A 22 26.38 -47.81 -13.72
N LEU A 23 27.11 -47.85 -14.84
CA LEU A 23 28.57 -47.72 -14.84
C LEU A 23 29.10 -46.28 -14.83
N ASN A 24 28.25 -45.26 -14.92
CA ASN A 24 28.65 -43.85 -14.95
C ASN A 24 28.67 -43.15 -13.57
N SER A 25 28.36 -43.87 -12.49
CA SER A 25 28.18 -43.26 -11.16
C SER A 25 29.49 -42.94 -10.40
N PHE A 26 30.62 -43.57 -10.76
CA PHE A 26 31.89 -43.34 -10.06
C PHE A 26 32.68 -42.15 -10.60
N ASN A 27 32.59 -41.87 -11.91
CA ASN A 27 33.27 -40.71 -12.51
C ASN A 27 32.54 -39.38 -12.25
N SER A 28 31.23 -39.39 -11.97
CA SER A 28 30.48 -38.19 -11.59
C SER A 28 30.80 -37.71 -10.16
N LEU A 29 31.16 -38.63 -9.26
CA LEU A 29 31.53 -38.30 -7.88
C LEU A 29 32.87 -37.55 -7.80
N LEU A 30 33.86 -37.92 -8.64
CA LEU A 30 35.12 -37.19 -8.72
C LEU A 30 34.98 -35.79 -9.34
N GLN A 31 34.05 -35.60 -10.29
CA GLN A 31 33.78 -34.27 -10.85
C GLN A 31 33.02 -33.35 -9.88
N LEU A 32 32.25 -33.92 -8.94
CA LEU A 32 31.56 -33.15 -7.91
C LEU A 32 32.53 -32.53 -6.90
N ILE A 33 33.69 -33.15 -6.67
CA ILE A 33 34.71 -32.66 -5.71
C ILE A 33 35.52 -31.49 -6.29
N HIS A 34 35.63 -31.38 -7.62
CA HIS A 34 36.37 -30.30 -8.27
C HIS A 34 35.52 -29.11 -8.73
N HIS A 35 34.22 -29.10 -8.43
CA HIS A 35 33.37 -27.96 -8.77
C HIS A 35 33.55 -26.81 -7.75
N PRO A 36 33.79 -25.55 -8.17
CA PRO A 36 34.07 -24.44 -7.26
C PRO A 36 32.98 -24.16 -6.20
N ARG A 37 31.72 -24.57 -6.45
CA ARG A 37 30.60 -24.40 -5.53
C ARG A 37 30.60 -25.42 -4.39
N THR A 38 31.05 -26.64 -4.64
CA THR A 38 31.21 -27.68 -3.61
C THR A 38 32.42 -27.41 -2.73
N CYS A 39 33.53 -26.94 -3.29
CA CYS A 39 34.66 -26.43 -2.48
C CYS A 39 34.25 -25.28 -1.55
N LEU A 40 33.39 -24.37 -2.01
CA LEU A 40 32.87 -23.28 -1.18
C LEU A 40 32.02 -23.81 -0.02
N LEU A 41 31.16 -24.80 -0.27
CA LEU A 41 30.36 -25.47 0.77
C LEU A 41 31.23 -26.14 1.83
N PHE A 42 32.28 -26.86 1.43
CA PHE A 42 33.22 -27.47 2.38
C PHE A 42 34.03 -26.43 3.16
N ALA A 43 34.41 -25.31 2.53
CA ALA A 43 35.08 -24.20 3.21
C ALA A 43 34.18 -23.53 4.26
N ILE A 44 32.90 -23.32 3.96
CA ILE A 44 31.91 -22.76 4.91
C ILE A 44 31.71 -23.72 6.09
N LEU A 45 31.56 -25.02 5.83
CA LEU A 45 31.40 -26.02 6.90
C LEU A 45 32.66 -26.11 7.78
N ALA A 46 33.85 -26.05 7.19
CA ALA A 46 35.11 -26.03 7.95
C ALA A 46 35.22 -24.78 8.83
N LEU A 47 34.81 -23.61 8.34
CA LEU A 47 34.80 -22.36 9.09
C LEU A 47 33.81 -22.40 10.28
N GLN A 48 32.63 -22.98 10.07
CA GLN A 48 31.63 -23.16 11.13
C GLN A 48 32.13 -24.09 12.24
N VAL A 49 32.81 -25.18 11.88
CA VAL A 49 33.45 -26.08 12.85
C VAL A 49 34.56 -25.36 13.61
N LEU A 50 35.39 -24.56 12.93
CA LEU A 50 36.46 -23.80 13.57
C LEU A 50 35.91 -22.79 14.59
N LEU A 51 34.82 -22.08 14.26
CA LEU A 51 34.14 -21.13 15.15
C LEU A 51 33.56 -21.82 16.39
N LEU A 52 33.02 -23.04 16.24
CA LEU A 52 32.51 -23.82 17.38
C LEU A 52 33.63 -24.24 18.35
N PHE A 53 34.84 -24.48 17.85
CA PHE A 53 36.01 -24.80 18.68
C PHE A 53 36.62 -23.56 19.35
N THR A 54 36.60 -22.39 18.70
CA THR A 54 37.12 -21.14 19.30
C THR A 54 36.16 -20.52 20.32
N LEU A 55 34.85 -20.72 20.20
CA LEU A 55 33.86 -20.26 21.18
C LEU A 55 33.90 -21.05 22.51
N ARG A 56 34.46 -22.26 22.53
CA ARG A 56 34.66 -23.05 23.75
C ARG A 56 35.91 -22.66 24.56
N SER A 57 36.76 -21.77 24.04
CA SER A 57 38.02 -21.37 24.69
C SER A 57 38.00 -19.95 25.31
N LEU A 58 36.81 -19.33 25.44
CA LEU A 58 36.65 -18.08 26.19
C LEU A 58 36.49 -18.35 27.70
N PRO A 59 37.40 -17.86 28.56
CA PRO A 59 37.25 -18.02 30.01
C PRO A 59 36.13 -17.10 30.53
N PHE A 60 35.09 -17.71 31.09
CA PHE A 60 34.05 -17.00 31.83
C PHE A 60 34.66 -16.37 33.09
N SER A 61 34.85 -15.05 33.10
CA SER A 61 35.23 -14.31 34.31
C SER A 61 34.02 -14.24 35.24
N ARG A 62 34.06 -14.95 36.37
CA ARG A 62 33.10 -14.79 37.46
C ARG A 62 33.36 -13.45 38.14
N GLN A 63 32.50 -12.47 37.90
CA GLN A 63 32.50 -11.24 38.69
C GLN A 63 32.01 -11.55 40.11
N HIS A 64 32.87 -11.26 41.09
CA HIS A 64 32.54 -11.26 42.51
C HIS A 64 31.59 -10.10 42.83
N PHE A 65 30.40 -10.42 43.31
CA PHE A 65 29.50 -9.44 43.91
C PHE A 65 29.97 -9.10 45.33
N SER A 66 30.20 -7.81 45.59
CA SER A 66 30.31 -7.26 46.94
C SER A 66 28.93 -6.75 47.39
N PRO A 67 28.59 -6.82 48.70
CA PRO A 67 27.27 -6.41 49.19
C PRO A 67 27.11 -4.88 49.18
N PRO A 68 25.89 -4.35 49.02
CA PRO A 68 25.67 -2.93 48.87
C PRO A 68 25.76 -2.21 50.22
N ASN A 69 26.55 -1.13 50.25
CA ASN A 69 26.47 -0.14 51.33
C ASN A 69 25.15 0.65 51.21
N SER A 70 24.49 0.78 52.37
CA SER A 70 23.30 1.60 52.60
C SER A 70 23.51 3.05 52.11
N LEU A 71 22.74 3.46 51.12
CA LEU A 71 22.54 4.86 50.75
C LEU A 71 21.04 5.20 50.85
N LYS A 72 20.79 6.40 51.37
CA LYS A 72 19.48 6.96 51.73
C LYS A 72 18.53 7.03 50.53
N PRO A 73 17.19 7.01 50.75
CA PRO A 73 16.23 7.10 49.65
C PRO A 73 16.31 8.48 49.00
N GLU A 74 16.72 8.50 47.74
CA GLU A 74 16.58 9.64 46.85
C GLU A 74 15.09 9.75 46.45
N PRO A 75 14.51 10.97 46.34
CA PRO A 75 13.12 11.12 45.93
C PRO A 75 12.90 10.50 44.55
N LEU A 76 11.87 9.66 44.42
CA LEU A 76 11.45 9.11 43.13
C LEU A 76 11.27 10.26 42.12
N PRO A 77 11.90 10.19 40.93
CA PRO A 77 11.63 11.15 39.88
C PRO A 77 10.15 11.12 39.56
N VAL A 78 9.51 12.29 39.58
CA VAL A 78 8.21 12.48 38.94
C VAL A 78 8.39 12.01 37.49
N PRO A 79 7.56 11.08 36.97
CA PRO A 79 7.71 10.62 35.60
C PRO A 79 7.56 11.84 34.68
N GLU A 80 8.66 12.23 34.03
CA GLU A 80 8.65 13.08 32.86
C GLU A 80 7.54 12.56 31.92
N PRO A 81 6.71 13.44 31.35
CA PRO A 81 5.70 12.99 30.41
C PRO A 81 6.40 12.18 29.31
N GLU A 82 6.05 10.89 29.20
CA GLU A 82 6.65 9.99 28.20
C GLU A 82 6.67 10.69 26.84
N ASP A 83 7.86 10.81 26.22
CA ASP A 83 7.96 11.41 24.90
C ASP A 83 7.15 10.57 23.91
N ARG A 84 5.94 11.05 23.60
CA ARG A 84 4.99 10.41 22.68
C ARG A 84 5.50 10.37 21.23
N CYS A 85 6.71 10.89 20.98
CA CYS A 85 7.40 10.91 19.69
C CYS A 85 8.69 10.09 19.69
N GLY A 86 8.76 9.01 20.50
CA GLY A 86 9.94 8.14 20.59
C GLY A 86 10.42 7.50 19.27
N SER A 87 9.57 7.47 18.24
CA SER A 87 9.98 7.04 16.88
C SER A 87 10.76 8.13 16.12
N GLY A 88 10.64 9.40 16.51
CA GLY A 88 11.29 10.54 15.90
C GLY A 88 10.36 11.74 15.69
N ARG A 89 10.93 12.82 15.15
CA ARG A 89 10.22 14.07 14.86
C ARG A 89 10.29 14.41 13.38
N VAL A 90 9.31 15.12 12.87
CA VAL A 90 9.22 15.48 11.45
C VAL A 90 9.21 16.98 11.24
N PHE A 91 10.08 17.44 10.35
CA PHE A 91 10.02 18.79 9.81
C PHE A 91 9.27 18.77 8.48
N VAL A 92 8.41 19.76 8.26
CA VAL A 92 7.63 19.92 7.02
C VAL A 92 8.18 21.12 6.27
N TYR A 93 8.67 20.91 5.06
CA TYR A 93 9.18 22.01 4.23
C TYR A 93 8.07 23.00 3.86
N ASP A 94 8.40 24.29 3.89
CA ASP A 94 7.59 25.35 3.30
C ASP A 94 7.92 25.49 1.81
N LEU A 95 7.28 24.65 0.99
CA LEU A 95 7.48 24.64 -0.47
C LEU A 95 6.89 25.90 -1.13
N PRO A 96 7.43 26.33 -2.30
CA PRO A 96 6.76 27.29 -3.17
C PRO A 96 5.31 26.89 -3.43
N LYS A 97 4.39 27.85 -3.30
CA LYS A 97 2.93 27.64 -3.41
C LYS A 97 2.50 26.97 -4.73
N THR A 98 3.26 27.19 -5.79
CA THR A 98 3.12 26.55 -7.12
C THR A 98 3.14 25.02 -7.07
N LEU A 99 3.72 24.42 -6.01
CA LEU A 99 3.88 22.97 -5.85
C LEU A 99 2.80 22.34 -4.95
N ASN A 100 1.90 23.13 -4.35
CA ASN A 100 0.80 22.61 -3.55
C ASN A 100 -0.46 23.50 -3.54
N GLN A 101 -0.41 24.69 -2.95
CA GLN A 101 -1.57 25.57 -2.75
C GLN A 101 -2.18 26.01 -4.08
N GLU A 102 -1.36 26.44 -5.04
CA GLU A 102 -1.84 26.86 -6.36
C GLU A 102 -2.39 25.69 -7.17
N ILE A 103 -1.91 24.46 -6.95
CA ILE A 103 -2.49 23.25 -7.57
C ILE A 103 -3.95 23.08 -7.10
N LEU A 104 -4.22 23.29 -5.80
CA LEU A 104 -5.59 23.23 -5.27
C LEU A 104 -6.45 24.40 -5.71
N GLN A 105 -5.90 25.62 -5.78
CA GLN A 105 -6.62 26.80 -6.25
C GLN A 105 -7.06 26.65 -7.71
N ASN A 106 -6.29 25.92 -8.51
CA ASN A 106 -6.60 25.60 -9.91
C ASN A 106 -7.26 24.21 -10.06
N CYS A 107 -8.05 23.78 -9.08
CA CYS A 107 -8.67 22.45 -9.04
C CYS A 107 -9.59 22.13 -10.24
N ASP A 108 -10.12 23.15 -10.92
CA ASP A 108 -10.92 22.98 -12.13
C ASP A 108 -10.10 22.44 -13.31
N ASP A 109 -8.79 22.70 -13.34
CA ASP A 109 -7.88 22.38 -14.44
C ASP A 109 -7.07 21.10 -14.23
N LEU A 110 -7.33 20.35 -13.15
CA LEU A 110 -6.54 19.16 -12.79
C LEU A 110 -6.94 17.89 -13.55
N ASN A 111 -7.97 17.97 -14.38
CA ASN A 111 -8.50 16.84 -15.14
C ASN A 111 -9.20 17.34 -16.41
N PRO A 112 -8.93 16.75 -17.60
CA PRO A 112 -9.56 17.21 -18.86
C PRO A 112 -11.08 17.03 -18.93
N TRP A 113 -11.69 16.16 -18.12
CA TRP A 113 -13.13 15.86 -18.25
C TRP A 113 -14.03 16.62 -17.28
N SER A 114 -13.54 16.95 -16.08
CA SER A 114 -14.35 17.57 -15.04
C SER A 114 -13.51 18.18 -13.93
N SER A 115 -14.05 19.24 -13.33
CA SER A 115 -13.48 19.87 -12.15
C SER A 115 -13.26 18.89 -11.01
N ARG A 116 -12.10 19.01 -10.36
CA ARG A 116 -11.72 18.21 -9.19
C ARG A 116 -12.03 18.90 -7.88
N CYS A 117 -12.53 20.14 -7.89
CA CYS A 117 -12.73 20.94 -6.69
C CYS A 117 -13.66 20.26 -5.66
N LYS A 118 -14.73 19.60 -6.11
CA LYS A 118 -15.63 18.85 -5.22
C LYS A 118 -14.94 17.67 -4.52
N ALA A 119 -14.01 17.01 -5.21
CA ALA A 119 -13.23 15.90 -4.65
C ALA A 119 -12.14 16.39 -3.69
N LEU A 120 -11.70 17.66 -3.83
CA LEU A 120 -10.66 18.28 -3.01
C LEU A 120 -11.24 19.11 -1.85
N ALA A 121 -12.57 19.25 -1.76
CA ALA A 121 -13.26 19.90 -0.65
C ALA A 121 -12.99 19.17 0.68
N ASN A 122 -13.27 19.84 1.80
CA ASN A 122 -13.05 19.32 3.15
C ASN A 122 -11.65 18.70 3.28
N GLU A 123 -10.61 19.50 3.01
CA GLU A 123 -9.22 19.09 3.20
C GLU A 123 -8.82 17.81 2.45
N GLY A 124 -9.47 17.54 1.31
CA GLY A 124 -9.24 16.35 0.49
C GLY A 124 -10.18 15.16 0.78
N LEU A 125 -11.09 15.27 1.75
CA LEU A 125 -12.10 14.23 2.01
C LEU A 125 -13.22 14.21 0.96
N GLY A 126 -13.43 15.31 0.24
CA GLY A 126 -14.49 15.45 -0.75
C GLY A 126 -15.82 15.88 -0.14
N GLN A 127 -16.93 15.75 -0.88
CA GLN A 127 -18.26 16.10 -0.35
C GLN A 127 -18.80 15.03 0.60
N GLN A 128 -19.59 15.42 1.59
CA GLN A 128 -20.24 14.47 2.50
C GLN A 128 -21.13 13.48 1.72
N ALA A 129 -21.08 12.21 2.11
CA ALA A 129 -21.78 11.12 1.43
C ALA A 129 -23.24 10.98 1.89
N THR A 130 -24.09 11.97 1.61
CA THR A 130 -25.50 11.91 2.05
C THR A 130 -26.30 10.76 1.44
N GLY A 131 -25.90 10.26 0.26
CA GLY A 131 -26.54 9.16 -0.46
C GLY A 131 -26.36 7.76 0.15
N ILE A 132 -25.70 7.62 1.30
CA ILE A 132 -25.60 6.35 2.03
C ILE A 132 -26.45 6.31 3.31
N ALA A 133 -27.25 7.36 3.54
CA ALA A 133 -28.20 7.37 4.66
C ALA A 133 -29.13 6.14 4.59
N GLY A 134 -29.37 5.50 5.74
CA GLY A 134 -30.14 4.26 5.84
C GLY A 134 -29.34 2.98 5.59
N VAL A 135 -28.11 3.07 5.06
CA VAL A 135 -27.18 1.93 4.90
C VAL A 135 -26.19 1.87 6.05
N VAL A 136 -25.73 3.03 6.52
CA VAL A 136 -24.82 3.18 7.65
C VAL A 136 -25.58 3.67 8.90
N PRO A 137 -25.06 3.43 10.11
CA PRO A 137 -25.63 3.99 11.33
C PRO A 137 -25.80 5.52 11.25
N GLU A 138 -26.95 6.04 11.68
CA GLU A 138 -27.31 7.46 11.52
C GLU A 138 -26.28 8.40 12.15
N ASN A 139 -25.77 8.03 13.32
CA ASN A 139 -24.77 8.79 14.06
C ASN A 139 -23.37 8.78 13.38
N LEU A 140 -23.09 7.79 12.53
CA LEU A 140 -21.87 7.69 11.74
C LEU A 140 -21.98 8.30 10.35
N ALA A 141 -23.19 8.51 9.81
CA ALA A 141 -23.38 9.11 8.48
C ALA A 141 -22.61 10.44 8.27
N PRO A 142 -22.45 11.32 9.28
CA PRO A 142 -21.62 12.54 9.14
C PRO A 142 -20.11 12.31 9.00
N ALA A 143 -19.63 11.10 9.24
CA ALA A 143 -18.22 10.70 9.08
C ALA A 143 -17.93 10.12 7.69
N TRP A 144 -18.92 10.04 6.79
CA TRP A 144 -18.74 9.50 5.44
C TRP A 144 -18.68 10.56 4.36
N TYR A 145 -17.77 10.36 3.41
CA TYR A 145 -17.45 11.28 2.33
C TYR A 145 -17.27 10.56 0.99
N TRP A 146 -17.50 11.30 -0.09
CA TRP A 146 -17.18 10.91 -1.46
C TRP A 146 -15.70 11.17 -1.77
N THR A 147 -14.84 10.54 -1.00
CA THR A 147 -13.38 10.68 -1.08
C THR A 147 -12.88 10.18 -2.41
N ASP A 148 -12.01 10.93 -3.08
CA ASP A 148 -11.40 10.48 -4.32
C ASP A 148 -10.13 9.66 -4.05
N GLN A 149 -9.88 8.66 -4.89
CA GLN A 149 -8.78 7.71 -4.69
C GLN A 149 -7.37 8.33 -4.79
N PHE A 150 -7.23 9.55 -5.34
CA PHE A 150 -5.94 10.19 -5.62
C PHE A 150 -5.59 11.37 -4.70
N VAL A 151 -6.26 11.50 -3.55
CA VAL A 151 -6.16 12.68 -2.67
C VAL A 151 -5.22 12.51 -1.48
N SER A 152 -4.47 11.40 -1.40
CA SER A 152 -3.59 11.10 -0.25
C SER A 152 -2.61 12.23 0.05
N GLU A 153 -2.13 12.96 -0.96
CA GLU A 153 -1.19 14.08 -0.79
C GLU A 153 -1.76 15.20 0.07
N VAL A 154 -3.04 15.51 -0.13
CA VAL A 154 -3.77 16.56 0.60
C VAL A 154 -4.08 16.09 2.02
N ILE A 155 -4.54 14.85 2.18
CA ILE A 155 -4.83 14.25 3.50
C ILE A 155 -3.55 14.20 4.35
N PHE A 156 -2.46 13.67 3.80
CA PHE A 156 -1.19 13.57 4.53
C PHE A 156 -0.63 14.95 4.87
N HIS A 157 -0.73 15.93 3.97
CA HIS A 157 -0.22 17.27 4.23
C HIS A 157 -1.00 17.97 5.37
N ASN A 158 -2.33 17.88 5.36
CA ASN A 158 -3.13 18.47 6.45
C ASN A 158 -2.89 17.76 7.79
N ARG A 159 -2.74 16.43 7.79
CA ARG A 159 -2.45 15.66 9.01
C ARG A 159 -1.07 15.97 9.57
N ILE A 160 -0.03 15.99 8.72
CA ILE A 160 1.34 16.18 9.19
C ILE A 160 1.61 17.60 9.70
N LEU A 161 0.93 18.60 9.16
CA LEU A 161 1.03 19.98 9.65
C LEU A 161 0.54 20.13 11.10
N ASN A 162 -0.41 19.29 11.53
CA ASN A 162 -1.02 19.36 12.86
C ASN A 162 -0.60 18.20 13.79
N HIS A 163 0.31 17.35 13.32
CA HIS A 163 0.74 16.19 14.09
C HIS A 163 1.63 16.61 15.27
N LYS A 164 1.40 16.01 16.45
CA LYS A 164 2.12 16.30 17.70
C LYS A 164 3.65 16.14 17.63
N CYS A 165 4.16 15.35 16.69
CA CYS A 165 5.59 15.13 16.48
C CYS A 165 6.19 16.01 15.39
N ARG A 166 5.44 16.97 14.85
CA ARG A 166 5.98 18.00 13.97
C ARG A 166 6.84 18.97 14.78
N VAL A 167 7.99 19.36 14.20
CA VAL A 167 8.86 20.41 14.74
C VAL A 167 8.95 21.59 13.78
N MET A 168 9.22 22.77 14.32
CA MET A 168 9.43 24.00 13.55
C MET A 168 10.91 24.26 13.27
N GLU A 169 11.80 23.76 14.14
CA GLU A 169 13.24 23.84 13.98
C GLU A 169 13.74 22.56 13.29
N PRO A 170 14.25 22.67 12.05
CA PRO A 170 14.68 21.49 11.28
C PRO A 170 15.87 20.75 11.90
N GLU A 171 16.65 21.39 12.77
CA GLU A 171 17.74 20.78 13.53
C GLU A 171 17.24 19.67 14.47
N SER A 172 15.99 19.76 14.91
CA SER A 172 15.35 18.82 15.83
C SER A 172 14.64 17.66 15.13
N ALA A 173 14.71 17.59 13.79
CA ALA A 173 13.96 16.64 12.99
C ALA A 173 14.75 15.36 12.69
N THR A 174 14.05 14.23 12.76
CA THR A 174 14.49 12.91 12.29
C THR A 174 14.18 12.73 10.80
N ALA A 175 13.08 13.31 10.33
CA ALA A 175 12.60 13.17 8.95
C ALA A 175 12.17 14.52 8.37
N PHE A 176 12.29 14.63 7.05
CA PHE A 176 11.90 15.81 6.27
C PHE A 176 10.80 15.46 5.29
N TYR A 177 9.60 16.00 5.51
CA TYR A 177 8.47 15.82 4.60
C TYR A 177 8.47 16.88 3.50
N ILE A 178 8.32 16.44 2.25
CA ILE A 178 8.19 17.30 1.07
C ILE A 178 6.71 17.35 0.67
N PRO A 179 5.95 18.42 1.00
CA PRO A 179 4.52 18.50 0.71
C PRO A 179 4.21 18.90 -0.75
N PHE A 180 4.75 18.16 -1.72
CA PHE A 180 4.49 18.36 -3.15
C PHE A 180 3.33 17.47 -3.61
N TYR A 181 2.34 18.06 -4.28
CA TYR A 181 1.17 17.33 -4.79
C TYR A 181 1.44 16.73 -6.18
N ALA A 182 2.38 15.78 -6.23
CA ALA A 182 2.89 15.17 -7.45
C ALA A 182 1.80 14.53 -8.32
N GLY A 183 0.88 13.79 -7.70
CA GLY A 183 -0.22 13.08 -8.35
C GLY A 183 -1.26 14.03 -8.94
N LEU A 184 -1.59 15.10 -8.22
CA LEU A 184 -2.45 16.17 -8.76
C LEU A 184 -1.76 16.94 -9.89
N ALA A 185 -0.48 17.29 -9.71
CA ALA A 185 0.30 18.03 -10.70
C ALA A 185 0.42 17.28 -12.03
N VAL A 186 0.78 15.99 -12.00
CA VAL A 186 0.91 15.18 -13.22
C VAL A 186 -0.45 14.84 -13.83
N GLY A 187 -1.48 14.67 -12.98
CA GLY A 187 -2.83 14.27 -13.39
C GLY A 187 -3.44 15.16 -14.47
N LYS A 188 -3.14 16.46 -14.44
CA LYS A 188 -3.54 17.45 -15.46
C LYS A 188 -3.14 17.05 -16.88
N TYR A 189 -2.02 16.34 -17.04
CA TYR A 189 -1.36 16.12 -18.33
C TYR A 189 -1.50 14.68 -18.86
N LEU A 190 -1.88 13.71 -18.01
CA LEU A 190 -1.82 12.27 -18.36
C LEU A 190 -2.73 11.86 -19.51
N TRP A 191 -3.88 12.51 -19.68
CA TRP A 191 -4.88 12.16 -20.71
C TRP A 191 -5.08 13.26 -21.77
N SER A 192 -4.22 14.27 -21.77
CA SER A 192 -4.31 15.37 -22.72
C SER A 192 -3.41 15.08 -23.92
N ASN A 193 -4.02 14.98 -25.10
CA ASN A 193 -3.31 14.73 -26.37
C ASN A 193 -2.36 15.88 -26.78
N SER A 194 -2.49 17.06 -26.16
CA SER A 194 -1.61 18.21 -26.42
C SER A 194 -0.44 18.32 -25.44
N SER A 195 -0.39 17.48 -24.39
CA SER A 195 0.64 17.57 -23.35
C SER A 195 1.93 16.86 -23.75
N THR A 196 3.04 17.58 -23.68
CA THR A 196 4.37 17.03 -23.96
C THR A 196 4.93 16.25 -22.75
N ALA A 197 6.02 15.51 -22.97
CA ALA A 197 6.80 14.90 -21.89
C ALA A 197 7.30 15.96 -20.89
N GLN A 198 7.71 17.13 -21.39
CA GLN A 198 8.20 18.24 -20.56
C GLN A 198 7.10 18.81 -19.65
N ASP A 199 5.86 18.89 -20.13
CA ASP A 199 4.72 19.33 -19.31
C ASP A 199 4.48 18.38 -18.12
N ARG A 200 4.59 17.07 -18.36
CA ARG A 200 4.42 16.02 -17.33
C ARG A 200 5.52 16.06 -16.26
N ASP A 201 6.72 16.51 -16.63
CA ASP A 201 7.89 16.50 -15.73
C ASP A 201 8.10 17.83 -14.99
N ARG A 202 7.57 18.94 -15.54
CA ARG A 202 7.84 20.32 -15.11
C ARG A 202 7.79 20.54 -13.60
N HIS A 203 6.69 20.17 -12.94
CA HIS A 203 6.53 20.44 -11.50
C HIS A 203 7.48 19.61 -10.64
N CYS A 204 7.78 18.36 -11.04
CA CYS A 204 8.75 17.54 -10.33
C CYS A 204 10.18 18.09 -10.49
N GLU A 205 10.55 18.56 -11.68
CA GLU A 205 11.84 19.24 -11.87
C GLU A 205 11.96 20.53 -11.04
N MET A 206 10.89 21.33 -10.98
CA MET A 206 10.84 22.53 -10.12
C MET A 206 11.01 22.17 -8.63
N MET A 207 10.28 21.16 -8.17
CA MET A 207 10.38 20.67 -6.79
C MET A 207 11.80 20.18 -6.47
N LEU A 208 12.39 19.37 -7.35
CA LEU A 208 13.75 18.86 -7.13
C LEU A 208 14.79 19.96 -7.11
N ARG A 209 14.74 20.93 -8.04
CA ARG A 209 15.63 22.10 -8.00
C ARG A 209 15.54 22.82 -6.65
N TRP A 210 14.33 23.04 -6.15
CA TRP A 210 14.12 23.73 -4.88
C TRP A 210 14.60 22.90 -3.67
N VAL A 211 14.27 21.61 -3.60
CA VAL A 211 14.62 20.78 -2.43
C VAL A 211 16.11 20.50 -2.37
N GLN A 212 16.76 20.33 -3.53
CA GLN A 212 18.19 20.09 -3.62
C GLN A 212 19.02 21.30 -3.16
N ASP A 213 18.45 22.50 -3.15
CA ASP A 213 19.11 23.69 -2.61
C ASP A 213 19.08 23.75 -1.08
N GLN A 214 18.21 22.98 -0.42
CA GLN A 214 18.04 22.98 1.04
C GLN A 214 19.24 22.32 1.74
N GLN A 215 19.71 22.93 2.84
CA GLN A 215 20.85 22.42 3.61
C GLN A 215 20.67 20.97 4.08
N TYR A 216 19.44 20.63 4.51
CA TYR A 216 19.12 19.32 5.05
C TYR A 216 19.05 18.23 3.98
N TYR A 217 18.62 18.59 2.76
CA TYR A 217 18.71 17.68 1.63
C TYR A 217 20.17 17.42 1.25
N LYS A 218 21.00 18.47 1.16
CA LYS A 218 22.44 18.32 0.86
C LYS A 218 23.18 17.45 1.88
N ARG A 219 22.76 17.48 3.14
CA ARG A 219 23.33 16.68 4.24
C ARG A 219 23.09 15.17 4.06
N SER A 220 21.90 14.79 3.64
CA SER A 220 21.48 13.38 3.59
C SER A 220 21.37 12.82 2.18
N GLU A 221 21.47 13.64 1.15
CA GLU A 221 21.17 13.28 -0.24
C GLU A 221 19.77 12.66 -0.41
N GLY A 222 18.79 13.09 0.40
CA GLY A 222 17.42 12.62 0.34
C GLY A 222 17.10 11.40 1.23
N TRP A 223 18.09 10.82 1.92
CA TRP A 223 17.90 9.59 2.71
C TRP A 223 16.96 9.74 3.91
N ASP A 224 16.87 10.94 4.50
CA ASP A 224 15.94 11.28 5.59
C ASP A 224 14.70 12.06 5.06
N HIS A 225 14.49 12.05 3.74
CA HIS A 225 13.36 12.71 3.08
C HIS A 225 12.28 11.73 2.67
N PHE A 226 11.04 12.17 2.78
CA PHE A 226 9.91 11.43 2.24
C PHE A 226 8.84 12.33 1.64
N ILE A 227 8.06 11.72 0.74
CA ILE A 227 6.98 12.37 0.01
C ILE A 227 5.80 11.42 -0.13
N THR A 228 4.59 11.97 -0.08
CA THR A 228 3.38 11.25 -0.46
C THR A 228 3.08 11.51 -1.93
N MET A 229 2.82 10.46 -2.70
CA MET A 229 2.48 10.53 -4.11
C MET A 229 1.10 9.90 -4.29
N GLY A 230 0.09 10.73 -4.59
CA GLY A 230 -1.33 10.37 -4.58
C GLY A 230 -1.77 9.48 -5.73
N ARG A 231 -0.85 8.87 -6.46
CA ARG A 231 -1.11 8.02 -7.63
C ARG A 231 -0.26 6.76 -7.57
N ILE A 232 -0.52 5.84 -8.48
CA ILE A 232 0.25 4.60 -8.60
C ILE A 232 1.67 4.91 -9.08
N THR A 233 2.67 4.14 -8.64
CA THR A 233 4.09 4.33 -9.00
C THR A 233 4.34 4.44 -10.52
N TRP A 234 3.51 3.78 -11.34
CA TRP A 234 3.65 3.77 -12.80
C TRP A 234 3.36 5.11 -13.46
N ASP A 235 2.62 6.00 -12.79
CA ASP A 235 2.36 7.37 -13.29
C ASP A 235 3.63 8.25 -13.21
N PHE A 236 4.70 7.76 -12.59
CA PHE A 236 5.93 8.51 -12.34
C PHE A 236 7.23 7.82 -12.82
N ARG A 237 7.09 6.74 -13.60
CA ARG A 237 8.21 5.90 -14.08
C ARG A 237 8.28 5.81 -15.60
N ARG A 238 8.05 6.94 -16.28
CA ARG A 238 8.18 7.05 -17.74
C ARG A 238 9.66 6.90 -18.16
N SER A 239 9.94 5.99 -19.08
CA SER A 239 11.30 5.77 -19.63
C SER A 239 11.56 6.54 -20.93
N ASN A 240 10.59 6.58 -21.85
CA ASN A 240 10.69 7.31 -23.11
C ASN A 240 9.62 8.42 -23.20
N ASP A 241 9.82 9.45 -24.02
CA ASP A 241 8.89 10.60 -24.13
C ASP A 241 7.49 10.23 -24.62
N GLN A 242 7.38 9.13 -25.36
CA GLN A 242 6.12 8.58 -25.87
C GLN A 242 5.40 7.68 -24.85
N ASP A 243 6.08 7.28 -23.77
CA ASP A 243 5.50 6.41 -22.75
C ASP A 243 4.58 7.20 -21.81
N TRP A 244 3.72 6.44 -21.12
CA TRP A 244 2.82 6.93 -20.08
C TRP A 244 3.56 7.55 -18.88
N GLY A 245 2.96 8.56 -18.26
CA GLY A 245 3.42 9.09 -16.98
C GLY A 245 4.45 10.23 -17.06
N SER A 246 4.92 10.67 -15.90
CA SER A 246 6.12 11.52 -15.76
C SER A 246 7.36 10.66 -15.53
N ARG A 247 8.55 11.24 -15.66
CA ARG A 247 9.82 10.59 -15.29
C ARG A 247 10.24 10.88 -13.85
N CYS A 248 9.37 11.47 -13.03
CA CYS A 248 9.69 12.04 -11.73
C CYS A 248 10.54 11.11 -10.84
N ILE A 249 10.14 9.84 -10.67
CA ILE A 249 10.88 8.89 -9.83
C ILE A 249 12.26 8.54 -10.41
N TYR A 250 12.43 8.60 -11.73
CA TYR A 250 13.72 8.35 -12.39
C TYR A 250 14.64 9.57 -12.42
N LEU A 251 14.20 10.73 -11.96
CA LEU A 251 15.09 11.87 -11.79
C LEU A 251 16.10 11.60 -10.67
N PRO A 252 17.41 11.90 -10.83
CA PRO A 252 18.44 11.57 -9.85
C PRO A 252 18.13 12.05 -8.42
N GLY A 253 17.52 13.23 -8.26
CA GLY A 253 17.14 13.78 -6.97
C GLY A 253 16.00 13.05 -6.24
N MET A 254 15.31 12.11 -6.91
CA MET A 254 14.29 11.28 -6.26
C MET A 254 14.83 9.96 -5.72
N ARG A 255 16.07 9.58 -6.07
CA ARG A 255 16.60 8.21 -5.89
C ARG A 255 16.49 7.73 -4.45
N ASN A 256 16.88 8.57 -3.47
CA ASN A 256 16.96 8.18 -2.06
C ASN A 256 15.75 8.64 -1.23
N ILE A 257 14.79 9.33 -1.83
CA ILE A 257 13.60 9.82 -1.13
C ILE A 257 12.62 8.65 -0.96
N THR A 258 12.15 8.42 0.27
CA THR A 258 11.06 7.46 0.54
C THR A 258 9.74 7.98 -0.01
N ARG A 259 9.01 7.16 -0.76
CA ARG A 259 7.80 7.54 -1.48
C ARG A 259 6.61 6.73 -0.98
N LEU A 260 5.62 7.40 -0.39
CA LEU A 260 4.36 6.80 0.04
C LEU A 260 3.37 6.85 -1.13
N LEU A 261 2.99 5.70 -1.69
CA LEU A 261 2.16 5.59 -2.89
C LEU A 261 0.95 4.68 -2.66
N ILE A 262 -0.17 4.94 -3.32
CA ILE A 262 -1.34 4.05 -3.26
C ILE A 262 -1.09 2.69 -3.96
N GLU A 263 -0.07 2.60 -4.82
CA GLU A 263 0.49 1.36 -5.34
C GLU A 263 2.01 1.50 -5.45
N ARG A 264 2.77 0.63 -4.77
CA ARG A 264 4.22 0.62 -4.84
C ARG A 264 4.74 -0.15 -6.05
N ASN A 265 6.01 0.06 -6.36
CA ASN A 265 6.84 -0.91 -7.04
C ASN A 265 7.52 -1.80 -5.99
N PRO A 266 7.09 -3.04 -5.73
CA PRO A 266 7.69 -3.92 -4.72
C PRO A 266 9.20 -4.24 -4.91
N TRP A 267 9.78 -3.84 -6.04
CA TRP A 267 11.19 -4.02 -6.38
C TRP A 267 12.01 -2.75 -6.11
N ASP A 268 11.37 -1.66 -5.72
CA ASP A 268 12.02 -0.41 -5.35
C ASP A 268 11.90 -0.23 -3.83
N TYR A 269 13.05 -0.27 -3.15
CA TYR A 269 13.15 -0.20 -1.70
C TYR A 269 12.49 1.05 -1.11
N PHE A 270 12.56 2.17 -1.83
CA PHE A 270 12.06 3.45 -1.36
C PHE A 270 10.55 3.61 -1.58
N ASP A 271 9.90 2.75 -2.38
CA ASP A 271 8.44 2.78 -2.50
C ASP A 271 7.77 2.05 -1.33
N VAL A 272 6.80 2.72 -0.72
CA VAL A 272 5.92 2.16 0.32
C VAL A 272 4.49 2.23 -0.17
N GLY A 273 3.79 1.10 -0.14
CA GLY A 273 2.36 1.06 -0.44
C GLY A 273 1.56 1.53 0.77
N VAL A 274 0.77 2.59 0.62
CA VAL A 274 -0.20 3.08 1.61
C VAL A 274 -1.63 2.81 1.12
N PRO A 275 -2.61 2.59 2.01
CA PRO A 275 -3.99 2.34 1.62
C PRO A 275 -4.56 3.46 0.77
N TYR A 276 -5.35 3.11 -0.24
CA TYR A 276 -6.15 4.10 -0.95
C TYR A 276 -7.11 4.80 0.03
N PRO A 277 -7.34 6.12 -0.10
CA PRO A 277 -8.34 6.81 0.70
C PRO A 277 -9.74 6.18 0.53
N THR A 278 -10.33 5.73 1.64
CA THR A 278 -11.70 5.19 1.70
C THR A 278 -12.70 6.30 2.03
N GLY A 279 -14.00 5.98 2.00
CA GLY A 279 -15.06 6.98 2.27
C GLY A 279 -15.36 7.25 3.75
N PHE A 280 -14.91 6.40 4.67
CA PHE A 280 -15.16 6.56 6.11
C PHE A 280 -14.00 7.28 6.79
N HIS A 281 -14.30 8.42 7.42
CA HIS A 281 -13.35 9.30 8.10
C HIS A 281 -13.80 9.54 9.55
N PRO A 282 -13.40 8.66 10.49
CA PRO A 282 -13.88 8.71 11.87
C PRO A 282 -13.50 10.04 12.53
N ARG A 283 -14.37 10.52 13.41
CA ARG A 283 -14.19 11.76 14.20
C ARG A 283 -13.58 11.49 15.58
N SER A 284 -13.66 10.25 16.04
CA SER A 284 -13.25 9.81 17.37
C SER A 284 -12.96 8.31 17.37
N ASP A 285 -12.33 7.83 18.44
CA ASP A 285 -12.16 6.39 18.69
C ASP A 285 -13.51 5.66 18.76
N SER A 286 -14.56 6.33 19.27
CA SER A 286 -15.91 5.76 19.35
C SER A 286 -16.51 5.52 17.96
N ASP A 287 -16.33 6.42 17.00
CA ASP A 287 -16.79 6.22 15.62
C ASP A 287 -16.19 4.93 15.02
N VAL A 288 -14.91 4.67 15.30
CA VAL A 288 -14.21 3.45 14.85
C VAL A 288 -14.82 2.21 15.50
N ALA A 289 -14.96 2.22 16.83
CA ALA A 289 -15.49 1.09 17.60
C ALA A 289 -16.95 0.76 17.19
N GLU A 290 -17.77 1.78 16.99
CA GLU A 290 -19.15 1.63 16.54
C GLU A 290 -19.23 1.10 15.11
N TRP A 291 -18.39 1.59 14.20
CA TRP A 291 -18.33 1.05 12.85
C TRP A 291 -17.90 -0.42 12.85
N GLN A 292 -16.84 -0.77 13.60
CA GLN A 292 -16.41 -2.15 13.78
C GLN A 292 -17.51 -3.04 14.37
N SER A 293 -18.27 -2.55 15.35
CA SER A 293 -19.42 -3.26 15.94
C SER A 293 -20.51 -3.49 14.91
N PHE A 294 -20.89 -2.45 14.16
CA PHE A 294 -21.88 -2.52 13.09
C PHE A 294 -21.50 -3.55 12.02
N VAL A 295 -20.28 -3.48 11.49
CA VAL A 295 -19.84 -4.45 10.47
C VAL A 295 -19.56 -5.83 11.03
N ARG A 296 -19.41 -6.01 12.35
CA ARG A 296 -19.24 -7.33 13.00
C ARG A 296 -20.58 -8.05 13.15
N THR A 297 -21.62 -7.33 13.58
CA THR A 297 -22.96 -7.89 13.81
C THR A 297 -23.86 -7.88 12.56
N ARG A 298 -23.43 -7.22 11.47
CA ARG A 298 -24.14 -7.21 10.18
C ARG A 298 -24.44 -8.64 9.69
N ASN A 299 -25.72 -8.92 9.49
CA ASN A 299 -26.18 -10.14 8.82
C ASN A 299 -25.88 -10.05 7.31
N ARG A 300 -25.23 -11.08 6.76
CA ARG A 300 -24.83 -11.16 5.35
C ARG A 300 -25.66 -12.23 4.66
N THR A 301 -26.24 -11.89 3.52
CA THR A 301 -27.19 -12.77 2.79
C THR A 301 -26.58 -13.39 1.55
N LYS A 302 -25.38 -12.93 1.14
CA LYS A 302 -24.70 -13.37 -0.07
C LYS A 302 -23.34 -13.95 0.31
N LEU A 303 -22.98 -15.04 -0.36
CA LEU A 303 -21.67 -15.66 -0.17
C LEU A 303 -20.58 -14.74 -0.71
N PHE A 304 -20.76 -14.19 -1.91
CA PHE A 304 -19.76 -13.33 -2.50
C PHE A 304 -20.37 -12.22 -3.36
N CYS A 305 -19.53 -11.28 -3.78
CA CYS A 305 -19.96 -10.19 -4.64
C CYS A 305 -18.88 -9.71 -5.59
N PHE A 306 -19.29 -9.01 -6.63
CA PHE A 306 -18.40 -8.29 -7.51
C PHE A 306 -18.96 -6.92 -7.88
N ALA A 307 -18.18 -5.88 -7.62
CA ALA A 307 -18.44 -4.52 -8.10
C ALA A 307 -17.37 -4.14 -9.13
N GLY A 308 -17.78 -3.90 -10.36
CA GLY A 308 -16.86 -3.60 -11.45
C GLY A 308 -17.55 -3.49 -12.80
N ALA A 309 -16.79 -3.08 -13.81
CA ALA A 309 -17.24 -2.99 -15.19
C ALA A 309 -16.32 -3.79 -16.11
N LYS A 310 -16.87 -4.26 -17.23
CA LYS A 310 -16.10 -4.87 -18.32
C LYS A 310 -15.21 -3.82 -18.98
N ARG A 311 -14.04 -4.24 -19.44
CA ARG A 311 -13.15 -3.43 -20.28
C ARG A 311 -13.28 -3.88 -21.73
N GLY A 312 -14.22 -3.27 -22.46
CA GLY A 312 -14.56 -3.67 -23.82
C GLY A 312 -13.38 -3.71 -24.81
N ALA A 313 -12.32 -2.93 -24.58
CA ALA A 313 -11.11 -2.92 -25.40
C ALA A 313 -10.10 -4.04 -25.07
N ILE A 314 -10.27 -4.79 -23.98
CA ILE A 314 -9.32 -5.83 -23.54
C ILE A 314 -9.83 -7.20 -23.96
N LYS A 315 -9.05 -7.88 -24.82
CA LYS A 315 -9.29 -9.30 -25.13
C LYS A 315 -9.12 -10.15 -23.86
N ASN A 316 -10.04 -11.08 -23.63
CA ASN A 316 -10.05 -11.95 -22.45
C ASN A 316 -10.07 -11.15 -21.13
N ASP A 317 -10.91 -10.12 -21.06
CA ASP A 317 -11.07 -9.30 -19.87
C ASP A 317 -11.53 -10.14 -18.68
N PHE A 318 -10.63 -10.31 -17.71
CA PHE A 318 -10.91 -11.06 -16.49
C PHE A 318 -12.04 -10.43 -15.67
N ARG A 319 -12.23 -9.10 -15.72
CA ARG A 319 -13.38 -8.46 -15.05
C ARG A 319 -14.70 -8.86 -15.69
N GLY A 320 -14.75 -8.92 -17.02
CA GLY A 320 -15.88 -9.47 -17.75
C GLY A 320 -16.19 -10.93 -17.39
N LEU A 321 -15.16 -11.76 -17.25
CA LEU A 321 -15.32 -13.14 -16.79
C LEU A 321 -15.94 -13.20 -15.38
N LEU A 322 -15.41 -12.42 -14.43
CA LEU A 322 -15.94 -12.37 -13.06
C LEU A 322 -17.38 -11.84 -13.01
N LEU A 323 -17.70 -10.84 -13.83
CA LEU A 323 -19.07 -10.31 -13.94
C LEU A 323 -20.03 -11.42 -14.38
N SER A 324 -19.69 -12.11 -15.47
CA SER A 324 -20.54 -13.19 -16.01
C SER A 324 -20.65 -14.39 -15.06
N HIS A 325 -19.57 -14.77 -14.37
CA HIS A 325 -19.64 -15.80 -13.32
C HIS A 325 -20.57 -15.40 -12.17
N CYS A 326 -20.50 -14.15 -11.71
CA CYS A 326 -21.36 -13.65 -10.64
C CYS A 326 -22.83 -13.59 -11.08
N GLU A 327 -23.09 -13.13 -12.31
CA GLU A 327 -24.44 -13.10 -12.91
C GLU A 327 -25.04 -14.51 -13.02
N SER A 328 -24.26 -15.52 -13.41
CA SER A 328 -24.73 -16.90 -13.50
C SER A 328 -25.02 -17.54 -12.13
N GLU A 329 -24.45 -16.99 -11.05
CA GLU A 329 -24.57 -17.51 -9.68
C GLU A 329 -25.40 -16.58 -8.79
N SER A 330 -26.45 -15.94 -9.35
CA SER A 330 -27.21 -14.85 -8.72
C SER A 330 -27.80 -15.15 -7.32
N GLU A 331 -28.03 -16.42 -6.99
CA GLU A 331 -28.44 -16.84 -5.64
C GLU A 331 -27.33 -16.58 -4.62
N SER A 332 -26.07 -16.91 -4.99
CA SER A 332 -24.89 -16.82 -4.12
C SER A 332 -24.10 -15.52 -4.29
N CYS A 333 -24.15 -14.91 -5.48
CA CYS A 333 -23.36 -13.73 -5.83
C CYS A 333 -24.21 -12.47 -6.03
N ARG A 334 -23.77 -11.35 -5.45
CA ARG A 334 -24.32 -10.02 -5.74
C ARG A 334 -23.41 -9.23 -6.68
N VAL A 335 -23.96 -8.72 -7.77
CA VAL A 335 -23.23 -7.94 -8.77
C VAL A 335 -23.63 -6.46 -8.75
N VAL A 336 -22.65 -5.58 -8.85
CA VAL A 336 -22.85 -4.16 -9.20
C VAL A 336 -22.06 -3.86 -10.46
N ASP A 337 -22.77 -3.75 -11.58
CA ASP A 337 -22.16 -3.32 -12.84
C ASP A 337 -21.89 -1.81 -12.80
N CYS A 338 -20.59 -1.48 -12.83
CA CYS A 338 -20.08 -0.12 -12.81
C CYS A 338 -19.93 0.50 -14.21
N SER A 339 -20.49 -0.10 -15.26
CA SER A 339 -20.47 0.45 -16.62
C SER A 339 -21.27 1.77 -16.75
N GLY A 340 -22.27 1.97 -15.88
CA GLY A 340 -23.07 3.18 -15.79
C GLY A 340 -22.80 3.99 -14.52
N THR A 341 -23.83 4.67 -14.00
CA THR A 341 -23.72 5.60 -12.86
C THR A 341 -23.82 4.93 -11.48
N LYS A 342 -24.06 3.61 -11.41
CA LYS A 342 -24.28 2.88 -10.14
C LYS A 342 -23.08 2.91 -9.18
N CYS A 343 -21.88 3.14 -9.73
CA CYS A 343 -20.63 3.22 -8.99
C CYS A 343 -20.08 4.64 -8.89
N SER A 344 -20.84 5.64 -9.38
CA SER A 344 -20.48 7.05 -9.25
C SER A 344 -20.73 7.55 -7.82
N ASN A 345 -20.20 8.73 -7.49
CA ASN A 345 -20.56 9.38 -6.23
C ASN A 345 -22.08 9.63 -6.17
N GLY A 346 -22.66 9.49 -4.98
CA GLY A 346 -24.09 9.68 -4.73
C GLY A 346 -24.91 8.40 -4.58
N THR A 347 -24.29 7.22 -4.71
CA THR A 347 -24.96 5.91 -4.60
C THR A 347 -24.29 5.04 -3.53
N SER A 348 -25.12 4.35 -2.75
CA SER A 348 -24.73 3.38 -1.74
C SER A 348 -24.44 1.98 -2.30
N ALA A 349 -24.68 1.74 -3.61
CA ALA A 349 -24.76 0.40 -4.18
C ALA A 349 -23.51 -0.46 -3.93
N ILE A 350 -22.32 0.13 -4.02
CA ILE A 350 -21.05 -0.58 -3.74
C ILE A 350 -20.96 -0.95 -2.26
N LEU A 351 -21.20 0.01 -1.37
CA LEU A 351 -21.08 -0.18 0.07
C LEU A 351 -22.08 -1.23 0.56
N GLU A 352 -23.35 -1.13 0.17
CA GLU A 352 -24.37 -2.14 0.48
C GLU A 352 -23.97 -3.53 -0.01
N THR A 353 -23.46 -3.62 -1.23
CA THR A 353 -23.05 -4.90 -1.81
C THR A 353 -21.94 -5.55 -1.01
N PHE A 354 -20.95 -4.77 -0.56
CA PHE A 354 -19.91 -5.28 0.33
C PHE A 354 -20.44 -5.57 1.75
N LEU A 355 -21.35 -4.77 2.30
CA LEU A 355 -21.94 -5.02 3.62
C LEU A 355 -22.78 -6.31 3.67
N ASP A 356 -23.38 -6.70 2.55
CA ASP A 356 -24.29 -7.84 2.48
C ASP A 356 -23.61 -9.17 2.09
N SER A 357 -22.30 -9.16 1.78
CA SER A 357 -21.60 -10.32 1.19
C SER A 357 -20.39 -10.78 2.01
N ASP A 358 -20.22 -12.07 2.27
CA ASP A 358 -19.08 -12.58 3.06
C ASP A 358 -17.74 -12.31 2.38
N PHE A 359 -17.65 -12.58 1.07
CA PHE A 359 -16.47 -12.39 0.26
C PHE A 359 -16.67 -11.32 -0.83
N CYS A 360 -15.60 -10.63 -1.22
CA CYS A 360 -15.63 -9.65 -2.32
C CYS A 360 -14.53 -9.98 -3.35
N LEU A 361 -14.90 -10.06 -4.63
CA LEU A 361 -13.95 -10.37 -5.68
C LEU A 361 -13.12 -9.14 -6.04
N GLN A 362 -11.79 -9.21 -5.84
CA GLN A 362 -10.85 -8.11 -6.04
C GLN A 362 -9.83 -8.43 -7.15
N PRO A 363 -10.24 -8.36 -8.44
CA PRO A 363 -9.29 -8.43 -9.54
C PRO A 363 -8.44 -7.16 -9.59
N ARG A 364 -7.34 -7.21 -10.35
CA ARG A 364 -6.45 -6.06 -10.56
C ARG A 364 -7.17 -4.81 -11.08
N GLY A 365 -6.56 -3.66 -10.79
CA GLY A 365 -6.91 -2.33 -11.32
C GLY A 365 -6.60 -2.14 -12.80
N ASP A 366 -6.43 -0.89 -13.22
CA ASP A 366 -5.69 -0.59 -14.47
C ASP A 366 -4.23 -1.06 -14.33
N SER A 367 -3.71 -0.99 -13.11
CA SER A 367 -2.47 -1.60 -12.61
C SER A 367 -2.76 -2.83 -11.72
N PHE A 368 -1.92 -3.13 -10.72
CA PHE A 368 -2.06 -4.33 -9.88
C PHE A 368 -3.07 -4.19 -8.73
N THR A 369 -3.35 -2.97 -8.28
CA THR A 369 -4.17 -2.68 -7.11
C THR A 369 -5.37 -1.79 -7.47
N ARG A 370 -6.30 -1.61 -6.53
CA ARG A 370 -7.48 -0.72 -6.69
C ARG A 370 -8.02 -0.32 -5.32
N ARG A 371 -8.59 0.89 -5.22
CA ARG A 371 -9.26 1.39 -4.00
C ARG A 371 -10.28 0.40 -3.41
N SER A 372 -11.03 -0.26 -4.28
CA SER A 372 -12.11 -1.20 -3.91
C SER A 372 -11.69 -2.33 -2.96
N ILE A 373 -10.39 -2.65 -2.87
CA ILE A 373 -9.87 -3.60 -1.90
C ILE A 373 -10.15 -3.10 -0.48
N PHE A 374 -9.80 -1.84 -0.22
CA PHE A 374 -9.97 -1.21 1.09
C PHE A 374 -11.44 -0.88 1.35
N ASP A 375 -12.22 -0.44 0.36
CA ASP A 375 -13.67 -0.23 0.55
C ASP A 375 -14.38 -1.54 0.94
N CYS A 376 -13.98 -2.68 0.37
CA CYS A 376 -14.49 -3.99 0.75
C CYS A 376 -14.11 -4.37 2.19
N MET A 377 -12.83 -4.19 2.56
CA MET A 377 -12.36 -4.51 3.91
C MET A 377 -12.98 -3.60 4.97
N VAL A 378 -13.18 -2.31 4.68
CA VAL A 378 -13.90 -1.37 5.55
C VAL A 378 -15.34 -1.81 5.77
N ALA A 379 -16.00 -2.39 4.77
CA ALA A 379 -17.32 -2.98 4.91
C ALA A 379 -17.32 -4.36 5.62
N GLY A 380 -16.16 -4.85 6.08
CA GLY A 380 -16.01 -6.13 6.77
C GLY A 380 -16.15 -7.36 5.87
N SER A 381 -16.06 -7.20 4.54
CA SER A 381 -16.08 -8.31 3.59
C SER A 381 -14.66 -8.82 3.33
N ILE A 382 -14.49 -10.12 3.12
CA ILE A 382 -13.19 -10.78 2.98
C ILE A 382 -12.73 -10.67 1.51
N PRO A 383 -11.59 -10.04 1.23
CA PRO A 383 -11.10 -9.91 -0.14
C PRO A 383 -10.67 -11.25 -0.75
N VAL A 384 -11.13 -11.50 -1.97
CA VAL A 384 -10.69 -12.60 -2.83
C VAL A 384 -9.76 -12.05 -3.91
N PHE A 385 -8.48 -12.38 -3.82
CA PHE A 385 -7.45 -11.91 -4.75
C PHE A 385 -7.16 -12.94 -5.84
N PHE A 386 -6.82 -12.43 -7.02
CA PHE A 386 -6.48 -13.25 -8.20
C PHE A 386 -5.04 -13.05 -8.70
N TRP A 387 -4.30 -12.14 -8.06
CA TRP A 387 -2.87 -11.92 -8.25
C TRP A 387 -2.23 -11.68 -6.89
N LYS A 388 -1.14 -12.41 -6.57
CA LYS A 388 -0.40 -12.19 -5.31
C LYS A 388 0.10 -10.75 -5.18
N ARG A 389 0.46 -10.12 -6.31
CA ARG A 389 0.93 -8.74 -6.39
C ARG A 389 -0.13 -7.69 -6.01
N THR A 390 -1.41 -8.04 -5.97
CA THR A 390 -2.48 -7.09 -5.61
C THR A 390 -2.43 -6.67 -4.14
N ALA A 391 -1.94 -7.52 -3.24
CA ALA A 391 -1.93 -7.22 -1.81
C ALA A 391 -0.66 -7.68 -1.08
N TYR A 392 -0.24 -8.94 -1.28
CA TYR A 392 0.74 -9.63 -0.43
C TYR A 392 2.17 -9.09 -0.50
N ILE A 393 2.44 -8.21 -1.47
CA ILE A 393 3.73 -7.52 -1.61
C ILE A 393 3.56 -6.01 -1.79
N GLN A 394 2.38 -5.44 -1.47
CA GLN A 394 2.08 -4.02 -1.67
C GLN A 394 2.04 -3.23 -0.36
N TYR A 395 1.27 -3.69 0.62
CA TYR A 395 0.87 -2.92 1.80
C TYR A 395 1.38 -3.54 3.10
N GLU A 396 2.66 -3.88 3.14
CA GLU A 396 3.30 -4.63 4.25
C GLU A 396 3.10 -4.00 5.63
N TRP A 397 3.05 -2.66 5.71
CA TRP A 397 2.83 -1.96 6.98
C TRP A 397 1.37 -1.99 7.45
N PHE A 398 0.43 -2.29 6.56
CA PHE A 398 -1.00 -2.09 6.79
C PHE A 398 -1.77 -3.41 6.82
N LEU A 399 -1.41 -4.38 5.99
CA LEU A 399 -2.09 -5.69 5.92
C LEU A 399 -1.49 -6.71 6.90
N PRO A 400 -2.27 -7.73 7.31
CA PRO A 400 -1.72 -8.83 8.10
C PRO A 400 -0.60 -9.57 7.38
N GLY A 401 0.42 -10.01 8.12
CA GLY A 401 1.55 -10.76 7.57
C GLY A 401 1.21 -12.18 7.12
N GLU A 402 0.06 -12.72 7.54
CA GLU A 402 -0.48 -14.03 7.15
C GLU A 402 -1.64 -13.82 6.15
N PRO A 403 -1.43 -13.96 4.83
CA PRO A 403 -2.44 -13.73 3.80
C PRO A 403 -3.77 -14.45 4.03
N GLU A 404 -3.69 -15.72 4.40
CA GLU A 404 -4.83 -16.62 4.62
C GLU A 404 -5.65 -16.23 5.85
N SER A 405 -5.10 -15.38 6.75
CA SER A 405 -5.82 -14.92 7.93
C SER A 405 -6.91 -13.88 7.62
N TYR A 406 -6.89 -13.25 6.44
CA TYR A 406 -7.80 -12.15 6.11
C TYR A 406 -8.30 -12.17 4.66
N SER A 407 -7.86 -13.11 3.84
CA SER A 407 -8.16 -13.11 2.41
C SER A 407 -8.13 -14.51 1.81
N VAL A 408 -8.76 -14.66 0.65
CA VAL A 408 -8.70 -15.88 -0.16
C VAL A 408 -7.94 -15.60 -1.44
N TYR A 409 -7.00 -16.48 -1.82
CA TYR A 409 -6.34 -16.42 -3.13
C TYR A 409 -6.89 -17.49 -4.06
N ILE A 410 -7.36 -17.08 -5.24
CA ILE A 410 -7.75 -18.01 -6.31
C ILE A 410 -6.95 -17.64 -7.55
N ASP A 411 -6.14 -18.57 -8.07
CA ASP A 411 -5.33 -18.28 -9.25
C ASP A 411 -6.21 -17.91 -10.45
N ARG A 412 -5.94 -16.75 -11.05
CA ARG A 412 -6.69 -16.24 -12.20
C ARG A 412 -6.76 -17.25 -13.35
N ASN A 413 -5.66 -17.97 -13.61
CA ASN A 413 -5.62 -18.94 -14.71
C ASN A 413 -6.47 -20.17 -14.36
N ALA A 414 -6.54 -20.57 -13.09
CA ALA A 414 -7.45 -21.63 -12.65
C ALA A 414 -8.92 -21.24 -12.88
N VAL A 415 -9.30 -19.99 -12.57
CA VAL A 415 -10.66 -19.46 -12.87
C VAL A 415 -10.91 -19.43 -14.38
N THR A 416 -9.93 -18.99 -15.16
CA THR A 416 -10.03 -18.94 -16.64
C THR A 416 -10.18 -20.35 -17.23
N ASN A 417 -9.62 -21.37 -16.57
CA ASN A 417 -9.70 -22.77 -16.96
C ASN A 417 -10.92 -23.50 -16.35
N GLY A 418 -11.89 -22.78 -15.78
CA GLY A 418 -13.17 -23.35 -15.35
C GLY A 418 -13.29 -23.63 -13.84
N THR A 419 -12.34 -23.19 -13.01
CA THR A 419 -12.51 -23.31 -11.55
C THR A 419 -13.69 -22.46 -11.08
N SER A 420 -14.67 -23.10 -10.42
CA SER A 420 -15.80 -22.41 -9.82
C SER A 420 -15.38 -21.65 -8.56
N ILE A 421 -15.49 -20.32 -8.61
CA ILE A 421 -15.23 -19.44 -7.47
C ILE A 421 -16.17 -19.77 -6.32
N LYS A 422 -17.45 -20.01 -6.60
CA LYS A 422 -18.45 -20.39 -5.60
C LYS A 422 -18.03 -21.65 -4.84
N ASN A 423 -17.61 -22.70 -5.54
CA ASN A 423 -17.24 -23.96 -4.90
C ASN A 423 -16.00 -23.80 -4.01
N VAL A 424 -15.02 -22.98 -4.43
CA VAL A 424 -13.85 -22.66 -3.59
C VAL A 424 -14.29 -21.95 -2.32
N LEU A 425 -15.17 -20.94 -2.43
CA LEU A 425 -15.62 -20.15 -1.27
C LEU A 425 -16.55 -20.94 -0.34
N GLN A 426 -17.37 -21.85 -0.87
CA GLN A 426 -18.20 -22.77 -0.07
C GLN A 426 -17.37 -23.82 0.67
N GLY A 427 -16.10 -24.02 0.28
CA GLY A 427 -15.19 -24.92 0.98
C GLY A 427 -14.77 -24.42 2.36
N PHE A 428 -14.94 -23.13 2.65
CA PHE A 428 -14.65 -22.56 3.96
C PHE A 428 -15.82 -22.79 4.91
N SER A 429 -15.52 -23.28 6.11
CA SER A 429 -16.48 -23.37 7.19
C SER A 429 -16.90 -21.97 7.68
N ARG A 430 -18.06 -21.90 8.33
CA ARG A 430 -18.54 -20.66 8.96
C ARG A 430 -17.55 -20.09 9.97
N GLU A 431 -16.87 -20.96 10.74
CA GLU A 431 -15.87 -20.55 11.72
C GLU A 431 -14.64 -19.91 11.05
N GLU A 432 -14.16 -20.48 9.94
CA GLU A 432 -13.06 -19.89 9.16
C GLU A 432 -13.44 -18.52 8.59
N VAL A 433 -14.65 -18.38 8.06
CA VAL A 433 -15.18 -17.11 7.57
C VAL A 433 -15.28 -16.08 8.69
N GLU A 434 -15.82 -16.45 9.85
CA GLU A 434 -15.93 -15.56 11.02
C GLU A 434 -14.54 -15.11 11.52
N LYS A 435 -13.55 -16.02 11.53
CA LYS A 435 -12.16 -15.70 11.89
C LYS A 435 -11.51 -14.74 10.90
N MET A 436 -11.62 -15.01 9.59
CA MET A 436 -11.09 -14.13 8.55
C MET A 436 -11.72 -12.74 8.60
N ARG A 437 -13.05 -12.68 8.73
CA ARG A 437 -13.80 -11.42 8.88
C ARG A 437 -13.39 -10.69 10.15
N GLY A 438 -13.24 -11.38 11.28
CA GLY A 438 -12.73 -10.79 12.52
C GLY A 438 -11.39 -10.10 12.29
N LYS A 439 -10.45 -10.78 11.63
CA LYS A 439 -9.14 -10.20 11.28
C LYS A 439 -9.25 -8.97 10.38
N VAL A 440 -10.12 -8.99 9.38
CA VAL A 440 -10.40 -7.83 8.51
C VAL A 440 -10.91 -6.65 9.34
N ILE A 441 -11.88 -6.89 10.23
CA ILE A 441 -12.51 -5.85 11.06
C ILE A 441 -11.50 -5.25 12.03
N ASP A 442 -10.67 -6.05 12.67
CA ASP A 442 -9.63 -5.58 13.60
C ASP A 442 -8.59 -4.69 12.91
N TYR A 443 -8.38 -4.89 11.61
CA TYR A 443 -7.45 -4.12 10.80
C TYR A 443 -8.07 -2.86 10.16
N ILE A 444 -9.40 -2.70 10.20
CA ILE A 444 -10.09 -1.53 9.62
C ILE A 444 -9.40 -0.20 9.96
N PRO A 445 -9.04 0.10 11.22
CA PRO A 445 -8.45 1.39 11.55
C PRO A 445 -7.19 1.72 10.75
N LYS A 446 -6.40 0.68 10.40
CA LYS A 446 -5.17 0.82 9.64
C LYS A 446 -5.37 1.26 8.19
N PHE A 447 -6.60 1.26 7.70
CA PHE A 447 -6.95 1.67 6.33
C PHE A 447 -7.72 2.99 6.29
N LEU A 448 -8.13 3.51 7.47
CA LEU A 448 -8.89 4.74 7.58
C LEU A 448 -7.96 5.95 7.65
N TYR A 449 -8.54 7.11 7.32
CA TYR A 449 -7.91 8.41 7.52
C TYR A 449 -8.88 9.24 8.38
N ALA A 450 -8.52 9.55 9.61
CA ALA A 450 -9.35 10.29 10.55
C ALA A 450 -9.60 11.72 10.08
N LYS A 451 -10.78 12.24 10.43
CA LYS A 451 -11.18 13.62 10.10
C LYS A 451 -10.45 14.69 10.93
N PRO A 452 -10.25 14.53 12.26
CA PRO A 452 -9.45 15.49 13.03
C PRO A 452 -8.02 15.55 12.50
N GLN A 453 -7.48 16.77 12.38
CA GLN A 453 -6.15 16.95 11.80
C GLN A 453 -5.04 16.45 12.74
N GLU A 454 -5.33 16.44 14.04
CA GLU A 454 -4.47 15.94 15.12
C GLU A 454 -4.44 14.40 15.19
N GLY A 455 -5.35 13.72 14.46
CA GLY A 455 -5.56 12.28 14.55
C GLY A 455 -6.57 11.88 15.62
N LEU A 456 -6.70 10.58 15.87
CA LEU A 456 -7.52 10.04 16.95
C LEU A 456 -6.72 9.92 18.26
N GLU A 457 -7.39 9.68 19.37
CA GLU A 457 -6.76 9.70 20.70
C GLU A 457 -5.86 8.48 20.95
N SER A 458 -6.41 7.28 20.77
CA SER A 458 -5.71 6.02 21.02
C SER A 458 -5.56 5.16 19.76
N VAL A 459 -6.47 5.29 18.80
CA VAL A 459 -6.46 4.49 17.58
C VAL A 459 -5.53 5.10 16.55
N LYS A 460 -4.52 4.34 16.12
CA LYS A 460 -3.63 4.74 15.02
C LYS A 460 -4.28 4.42 13.68
N ASP A 461 -4.36 5.41 12.82
CA ASP A 461 -4.91 5.25 11.49
C ASP A 461 -3.83 5.07 10.40
N ALA A 462 -4.23 5.07 9.12
CA ALA A 462 -3.29 4.86 8.02
C ALA A 462 -2.19 5.94 7.94
N PHE A 463 -2.48 7.19 8.33
CA PHE A 463 -1.48 8.25 8.37
C PHE A 463 -0.46 8.00 9.49
N ASP A 464 -0.94 7.67 10.69
CA ASP A 464 -0.08 7.46 11.85
C ASP A 464 0.88 6.27 11.63
N ILE A 465 0.36 5.17 11.07
CA ILE A 465 1.15 3.99 10.72
C ILE A 465 2.20 4.31 9.65
N ALA A 466 1.83 5.11 8.63
CA ALA A 466 2.76 5.51 7.59
C ALA A 466 3.90 6.36 8.15
N LEU A 467 3.58 7.36 8.97
CA LEU A 467 4.58 8.25 9.58
C LEU A 467 5.51 7.49 10.52
N GLU A 468 4.97 6.63 11.39
CA GLU A 468 5.78 5.77 12.26
C GLU A 468 6.67 4.81 11.48
N GLY A 469 6.16 4.23 10.39
CA GLY A 469 6.94 3.37 9.50
C GLY A 469 8.12 4.11 8.85
N VAL A 470 7.91 5.33 8.39
CA VAL A 470 8.96 6.20 7.83
C VAL A 470 10.01 6.53 8.89
N LEU A 471 9.59 7.02 10.06
CA LEU A 471 10.48 7.42 11.13
C LEU A 471 11.34 6.25 11.63
N ARG A 472 10.72 5.07 11.82
CA ARG A 472 11.43 3.85 12.17
C ARG A 472 12.45 3.45 11.11
N ARG A 473 12.08 3.50 9.83
CA ARG A 473 13.01 3.19 8.73
C ARG A 473 14.23 4.11 8.75
N PHE A 474 14.06 5.40 8.96
CA PHE A 474 15.20 6.34 8.98
C PHE A 474 16.10 6.12 10.19
N LYS A 475 15.53 5.79 11.34
CA LYS A 475 16.31 5.37 12.51
C LYS A 475 17.13 4.10 12.23
N GLU A 476 16.53 3.09 11.59
CA GLU A 476 17.23 1.87 11.16
C GLU A 476 18.37 2.18 10.16
N HIS A 477 18.17 3.15 9.26
CA HIS A 477 19.23 3.59 8.32
C HIS A 477 20.43 4.21 9.03
N ASP A 478 20.18 5.02 10.05
CA ASP A 478 21.23 5.67 10.84
C ASP A 478 21.97 4.69 11.75
N GLU A 479 21.25 3.75 12.37
CA GLU A 479 21.86 2.75 13.26
C GLU A 479 22.72 1.74 12.51
N TRP A 480 22.31 1.31 11.31
CA TRP A 480 22.98 0.21 10.60
C TRP A 480 23.91 0.69 9.48
N GLY A 481 24.01 2.01 9.25
CA GLY A 481 24.84 2.58 8.17
C GLY A 481 24.41 2.12 6.77
N PHE A 482 23.13 1.77 6.58
CA PHE A 482 22.56 1.16 5.36
C PHE A 482 22.44 2.11 4.16
N ARG A 483 23.23 3.19 4.12
CA ARG A 483 23.25 4.15 3.02
C ARG A 483 24.07 3.57 1.87
N TRP A 484 23.39 2.96 0.91
CA TRP A 484 24.02 2.49 -0.34
C TRP A 484 24.37 3.69 -1.23
N LYS A 485 25.59 3.74 -1.76
CA LYS A 485 26.03 4.79 -2.70
C LYS A 485 25.46 4.60 -4.11
#